data_AF-A0A0P7XD10-F1
#
_entry.id   AF-A0A0P7XD10-F1
#
_cell.length_a   1.000
_cell.length_b   1.000
_cell.length_c   1.000
_cell.angle_alpha   90.00
_cell.angle_beta   90.00
_cell.angle_gamma   90.00
#
_symmetry.space_group_name_H-M   'P 1'
#
loop_
_entity.id
_entity.type
_entity.pdbx_description
1 polymer ?
#
loop_
_entity_poly.entity_id
_entity_poly.type
_entity_poly.pdbx_seq_one_letter_code
_entity_poly.pdbx_strand_id
1 'polypeptide(L)' 'MRVLSFVFDRLYVLRNQLVHGGSTWNSGVNRAQVRDGAAILAFLLPVFVDLMMDNPMEDWGRPFYPVVE' A
#
# COMPACT_ATOMS: atom_id res chain seq x y z
N MET A 1 8.15 -8.16 14.06
CA MET A 1 8.25 -7.55 12.72
C MET A 1 8.22 -8.52 11.52
N ARG A 2 8.44 -9.83 11.68
CA ARG A 2 8.48 -10.77 10.53
C ARG A 2 7.16 -10.91 9.75
N VAL A 3 6.01 -10.73 10.41
CA VAL A 3 4.69 -10.83 9.76
C VAL A 3 4.44 -9.65 8.83
N LEU A 4 4.67 -8.41 9.31
CA LEU A 4 4.46 -7.20 8.50
C LEU A 4 5.37 -7.18 7.28
N SER A 5 6.63 -7.60 7.40
CA SER A 5 7.52 -7.70 6.24
C SER A 5 6.97 -8.66 5.18
N PHE A 6 6.45 -9.84 5.59
CA PHE A 6 5.82 -10.75 4.63
C PHE A 6 4.56 -10.16 3.99
N VAL A 7 3.73 -9.45 4.76
CA VAL A 7 2.53 -8.79 4.25
C VAL A 7 2.90 -7.71 3.21
N PHE A 8 3.86 -6.85 3.52
CA PHE A 8 4.32 -5.81 2.60
C PHE A 8 4.94 -6.38 1.33
N ASP A 9 5.74 -7.45 1.43
CA ASP A 9 6.27 -8.13 0.25
C ASP A 9 5.16 -8.67 -0.66
N ARG A 10 4.06 -9.20 -0.08
CA ARG A 10 2.92 -9.69 -0.88
C ARG A 10 2.13 -8.54 -1.50
N LEU A 11 1.93 -7.44 -0.76
CA LEU A 11 1.29 -6.23 -1.29
C LEU A 11 2.09 -5.63 -2.44
N TYR A 12 3.43 -5.64 -2.35
CA TYR A 12 4.32 -5.19 -3.42
C TYR A 12 4.19 -6.06 -4.68
N VAL A 13 4.19 -7.39 -4.52
CA VAL A 13 3.95 -8.32 -5.65
C VAL A 13 2.57 -8.09 -6.28
N LEU A 14 1.52 -7.89 -5.46
CA LEU A 14 0.17 -7.60 -5.95
C LEU A 14 0.13 -6.29 -6.74
N ARG A 15 0.76 -5.23 -6.25
CA ARG A 15 0.89 -3.95 -6.97
C ARG A 15 1.59 -4.16 -8.32
N ASN A 16 2.64 -4.97 -8.37
CA ASN A 16 3.33 -5.27 -9.63
C ASN A 16 2.44 -6.02 -10.63
N GLN A 17 1.61 -6.96 -10.16
CA GLN A 17 0.64 -7.65 -11.00
C GLN A 17 -0.45 -6.73 -11.55
N LEU A 18 -0.86 -5.71 -10.80
CA LEU A 18 -1.83 -4.71 -11.27
C LEU A 18 -1.22 -3.78 -12.34
N VAL A 19 0.02 -3.32 -12.13
CA VAL A 19 0.66 -2.33 -13.00
C VAL A 19 1.28 -2.95 -14.26
N HIS A 20 1.87 -4.14 -14.16
CA HIS A 20 2.66 -4.75 -15.23
C HIS A 20 1.98 -5.91 -15.97
N GLY A 21 0.68 -6.12 -15.76
CA GLY A 21 -0.10 -7.06 -16.59
C GLY A 21 -0.18 -8.49 -16.08
N GLY A 22 -0.29 -8.68 -14.76
CA GLY A 22 -0.72 -9.95 -14.13
C GLY A 22 -2.24 -10.07 -13.95
N SER A 23 -3.00 -9.07 -14.42
CA SER A 23 -4.45 -8.95 -14.30
C SER A 23 -5.04 -8.90 -15.70
N THR A 24 -5.43 -10.06 -16.25
CA THR A 24 -6.06 -10.09 -17.58
C THR A 24 -7.46 -9.49 -17.52
N TRP A 25 -7.93 -8.91 -18.63
CA TRP A 25 -9.26 -8.29 -18.73
C TRP A 25 -10.36 -9.29 -18.31
N ASN A 26 -11.23 -8.87 -17.38
CA ASN A 26 -12.28 -9.69 -16.76
C ASN A 26 -11.78 -10.92 -15.96
N SER A 27 -10.49 -10.99 -15.63
CA SER A 27 -9.97 -12.01 -14.72
C SER A 27 -10.48 -11.81 -13.30
N GLY A 28 -10.91 -12.90 -12.67
CA GLY A 28 -11.25 -12.94 -11.25
C GLY A 28 -10.06 -13.27 -10.34
N VAL A 29 -8.92 -13.67 -10.91
CA VAL A 29 -7.85 -14.38 -10.19
C VAL A 29 -7.28 -13.56 -9.03
N ASN A 30 -7.11 -12.26 -9.20
CA ASN A 30 -6.53 -11.38 -8.19
C ASN A 30 -7.55 -10.42 -7.54
N ARG A 31 -8.84 -10.47 -7.89
CA ARG A 31 -9.84 -9.55 -7.30
C ARG A 31 -9.99 -9.72 -5.79
N ALA A 32 -9.93 -10.96 -5.30
CA ALA A 32 -9.94 -11.22 -3.86
C ALA A 32 -8.70 -10.63 -3.19
N GLN A 33 -7.52 -10.80 -3.80
CA GLN A 33 -6.26 -10.26 -3.28
C GLN A 33 -6.25 -8.72 -3.25
N VAL A 34 -6.80 -8.07 -4.28
CA VAL A 34 -6.95 -6.60 -4.31
C VAL A 34 -7.84 -6.12 -3.18
N ARG A 35 -9.01 -6.75 -2.99
CA ARG A 35 -9.93 -6.41 -1.90
C ARG A 35 -9.27 -6.57 -0.54
N ASP A 36 -8.64 -7.72 -0.31
CA ASP A 36 -8.04 -8.03 0.98
C ASP A 36 -6.81 -7.15 1.24
N GLY A 37 -6.00 -6.87 0.21
CA GLY A 37 -4.87 -5.96 0.28
C GLY A 37 -5.29 -4.51 0.54
N ALA A 38 -6.38 -4.06 -0.07
CA ALA A 38 -6.96 -2.75 0.21
C ALA A 38 -7.46 -2.64 1.65
N ALA A 39 -8.10 -3.68 2.19
CA ALA A 39 -8.53 -3.71 3.58
C ALA A 39 -7.36 -3.65 4.57
N ILE A 40 -6.28 -4.39 4.30
CA ILE A 40 -5.04 -4.35 5.11
C ILE A 40 -4.43 -2.95 5.09
N LEU A 41 -4.29 -2.33 3.90
CA LEU A 41 -3.74 -0.98 3.78
C LEU A 41 -4.63 0.06 4.47
N ALA A 42 -5.95 -0.05 4.35
CA ALA A 42 -6.89 0.84 5.03
C ALA A 42 -6.76 0.76 6.56
N PHE A 43 -6.50 -0.44 7.11
CA PHE A 43 -6.26 -0.62 8.54
C PHE A 43 -4.93 -0.01 8.99
N LEU A 44 -3.87 -0.12 8.17
CA LEU A 44 -2.54 0.37 8.52
C LEU A 44 -2.35 1.87 8.27
N LEU A 45 -3.13 2.45 7.35
CA LEU A 45 -2.97 3.84 6.94
C LEU A 45 -3.05 4.85 8.11
N PRO A 46 -4.03 4.77 9.05
CA PRO A 46 -4.07 5.67 10.19
C PRO A 46 -2.81 5.57 11.06
N VAL A 47 -2.28 4.36 11.25
CA VAL A 47 -1.04 4.14 12.03
C VAL A 47 0.16 4.80 11.37
N PHE A 48 0.25 4.76 10.04
CA PHE A 48 1.31 5.46 9.31
C PHE A 48 1.18 6.98 9.46
N VAL A 49 -0.04 7.50 9.35
CA VAL A 49 -0.31 8.95 9.48
C VAL A 49 0.03 9.43 10.89
N ASP A 50 -0.43 8.74 11.94
CA ASP A 50 -0.11 9.08 13.32
C ASP A 50 1.40 9.08 13.56
N LEU A 51 2.10 8.06 13.06
CA LEU A 51 3.55 7.95 13.21
C LEU A 51 4.31 9.06 12.47
N MET A 52 3.83 9.51 11.29
CA MET A 52 4.38 10.66 10.57
C MET A 52 4.11 11.97 11.33
N MET A 53 2.91 12.15 11.89
CA MET A 53 2.55 13.34 12.66
C MET A 53 3.35 13.46 13.97
N ASP A 54 3.62 12.33 14.63
CA ASP A 54 4.42 12.28 15.85
C ASP A 54 5.91 12.56 15.60
N ASN A 55 6.38 12.39 14.36
CA ASN A 55 7.79 12.53 13.97
C ASN A 55 7.95 13.45 12.75
N PRO A 56 7.56 14.74 12.84
CA PRO A 56 7.48 15.63 11.69
C PRO A 56 8.85 16.05 11.14
N MET A 57 9.92 15.87 11.94
CA MET A 57 11.29 16.24 11.56
C MET A 57 12.05 15.12 10.82
N GLU A 58 11.46 13.92 10.75
CA GLU A 58 12.06 12.78 10.04
C GLU A 58 11.90 12.94 8.52
N ASP A 59 12.83 12.40 7.74
CA ASP A 59 12.73 12.41 6.28
C ASP A 59 11.75 11.34 5.78
N TRP A 60 10.49 11.73 5.61
CA TRP A 60 9.43 10.91 5.01
C TRP A 60 9.45 10.92 3.47
N GLY A 61 10.42 11.60 2.85
CA GLY A 61 10.46 11.84 1.41
C GLY A 61 9.48 12.91 0.94
N ARG A 62 9.44 13.13 -0.38
CA ARG A 62 8.55 14.12 -0.99
C ARG A 62 7.13 13.55 -1.13
N PRO A 63 6.08 14.28 -0.71
CA PRO A 63 4.72 13.85 -0.96
C PRO A 63 4.47 13.76 -2.47
N PHE A 64 3.92 12.64 -2.94
CA PHE A 64 3.55 12.44 -4.34
C PHE A 64 2.42 13.38 -4.79
N TYR A 65 1.59 13.82 -3.85
CA TYR A 65 0.49 14.75 -4.06
C TYR A 65 0.62 15.89 -3.03
N PRO A 66 1.47 16.90 -3.32
CA PRO A 66 1.59 18.05 -2.44
C PRO A 66 0.28 18.84 -2.41
N VAL A 67 0.03 19.56 -1.31
CA VAL A 67 -1.03 20.57 -1.27
C VAL A 67 -0.67 21.64 -2.31
N VAL A 68 -1.59 21.93 -3.21
CA VAL A 68 -1.49 23.02 -4.19
C VAL A 68 -2.29 24.20 -3.65
N GLU A 69 -1.72 25.40 -3.69
CA GLU A 69 -2.39 26.66 -3.37
C GLU A 69 -3.26 27.16 -4.54
#